data_AF-A0A0C3Q2J3-F1
#
_entry.id   AF-A0A0C3Q2J3-F1
#
_cell.length_a   1.000
_cell.length_b   1.000
_cell.length_c   1.000
_cell.angle_alpha   90.00
_cell.angle_beta   90.00
_cell.angle_gamma   90.00
#
_symmetry.space_group_name_H-M   'P 1'
#
loop_
_entity.id
_entity.type
_entity.pdbx_description
1 polymer ?
#
loop_
_entity_poly.entity_id
_entity_poly.type
_entity_poly.pdbx_seq_one_letter_code
_entity_poly.pdbx_strand_id
1 'polypeptide(L)'
;MAGLEGSGLVIFKGDLNYRKLTGDVQWPAGTTFEEAMGPLAGKLPILSLRTNKADVIAGLPKELVEKMDSDRETNGWRTNGRWGVITFIPKA
;
A
#
# COMPACT_ATOMS: atom_id res chain seq x y z
N MET A 1 19.63 2.89 5.15
CA MET A 1 18.68 2.52 6.21
C MET A 1 19.14 2.94 7.62
N ALA A 2 20.42 3.26 7.81
CA ALA A 2 21.03 3.63 9.11
C ALA A 2 20.26 4.65 9.99
N GLY A 3 19.40 5.52 9.43
CA GLY A 3 18.60 6.47 10.21
C GLY A 3 17.23 5.97 10.69
N LEU A 4 16.76 4.81 10.21
CA LEU A 4 15.47 4.21 10.58
C LEU A 4 15.64 2.92 11.40
N GLU A 5 16.82 2.32 11.34
CA GLU A 5 17.20 1.14 12.11
C GLU A 5 17.09 1.44 13.61
N GLY A 6 16.32 0.61 14.33
CA GLY A 6 16.05 0.78 15.77
C GLY A 6 14.74 1.53 16.10
N SER A 7 14.04 2.08 15.12
CA SER A 7 12.70 2.65 15.35
C SER A 7 11.68 1.56 15.72
N GLY A 8 10.86 1.80 16.74
CA GLY A 8 9.78 0.89 17.15
C GLY A 8 8.61 0.83 16.17
N LEU A 9 8.41 1.90 15.39
CA LEU A 9 7.45 1.97 14.30
C LEU A 9 7.87 3.08 13.31
N VAL A 10 7.81 2.81 12.02
CA VAL A 10 8.03 3.80 10.96
C VAL A 10 6.71 4.07 10.24
N ILE A 11 6.23 5.32 10.29
CA ILE A 11 4.96 5.70 9.68
C ILE A 11 5.20 6.42 8.35
N PHE A 12 4.74 5.82 7.26
CA PHE A 12 4.71 6.43 5.94
C PHE A 12 3.35 7.09 5.71
N LYS A 13 3.35 8.40 5.49
CA LYS A 13 2.12 9.19 5.29
C LYS A 13 1.91 9.51 3.81
N GLY A 14 0.68 9.30 3.35
CA GLY A 14 0.19 9.79 2.07
C GLY A 14 0.59 8.94 0.87
N ASP A 15 0.04 9.35 -0.28
CA ASP A 15 0.07 8.57 -1.52
C ASP A 15 1.48 8.42 -2.13
N LEU A 16 2.27 9.49 -2.17
CA LEU A 16 3.63 9.42 -2.73
C LEU A 16 4.53 8.43 -1.98
N ASN A 17 4.41 8.36 -0.65
CA ASN A 17 5.18 7.39 0.13
C ASN A 17 4.70 5.96 -0.15
N TYR A 18 3.39 5.73 -0.29
CA TYR A 18 2.85 4.43 -0.67
C TYR A 18 3.35 3.98 -2.05
N ARG A 19 3.37 4.90 -3.03
CA ARG A 19 3.91 4.64 -4.37
C ARG A 19 5.39 4.26 -4.31
N LYS A 20 6.20 4.96 -3.51
CA LYS A 20 7.60 4.60 -3.28
C LYS A 20 7.77 3.23 -2.61
N LEU A 21 6.93 2.90 -1.62
CA LEU A 21 6.97 1.60 -0.94
C LEU A 21 6.65 0.45 -1.90
N THR A 22 5.74 0.66 -2.85
CA THR A 22 5.24 -0.36 -3.78
C THR A 22 5.90 -0.30 -5.16
N GLY A 23 6.92 0.54 -5.34
CA GLY A 23 7.61 0.74 -6.62
C GLY A 23 6.78 1.41 -7.72
N ASP A 24 5.58 1.92 -7.41
CA ASP A 24 4.64 2.52 -8.36
C ASP A 24 4.27 1.58 -9.53
N VAL A 25 4.21 0.28 -9.26
CA VAL A 25 3.95 -0.80 -10.24
C VAL A 25 2.46 -1.12 -10.33
N GLN A 26 2.00 -1.54 -11.53
CA GLN A 26 0.69 -2.16 -11.71
C GLN A 26 0.66 -3.61 -11.20
N TRP A 27 0.60 -3.77 -9.87
CA TRP A 27 0.54 -5.08 -9.24
C TRP A 27 -0.74 -5.86 -9.62
N PRO A 28 -0.65 -7.17 -9.86
CA PRO A 28 -1.84 -8.01 -9.98
C PRO A 28 -2.76 -7.89 -8.75
N ALA A 29 -4.08 -8.00 -8.98
CA ALA A 29 -5.04 -8.03 -7.88
C ALA A 29 -4.76 -9.22 -6.95
N GLY A 30 -4.71 -8.96 -5.65
CA GLY A 30 -4.36 -9.96 -4.63
C GLY A 30 -2.88 -10.04 -4.28
N THR A 31 -1.98 -9.34 -4.99
CA THR A 31 -0.57 -9.24 -4.58
C THR A 31 -0.47 -8.71 -3.16
N THR A 32 0.32 -9.38 -2.32
CA THR A 32 0.50 -9.00 -0.92
C THR A 32 1.28 -7.69 -0.81
N PHE A 33 1.15 -6.99 0.31
CA PHE A 33 1.90 -5.74 0.49
C PHE A 33 3.39 -6.01 0.71
N GLU A 34 3.73 -7.13 1.34
CA GLU A 34 5.09 -7.65 1.52
C GLU A 34 5.79 -7.89 0.18
N GLU A 35 5.13 -8.60 -0.74
CA GLU A 35 5.64 -8.80 -2.11
C GLU A 35 5.87 -7.46 -2.82
N ALA A 36 4.91 -6.54 -2.72
CA ALA A 36 5.01 -5.23 -3.35
C ALA A 36 6.14 -4.34 -2.77
N MET A 37 6.44 -4.48 -1.47
CA MET A 37 7.55 -3.78 -0.82
C MET A 37 8.93 -4.38 -1.14
N GLY A 38 8.96 -5.61 -1.68
CA GLY A 38 10.17 -6.31 -2.05
C GLY A 38 11.19 -6.36 -0.90
N PRO A 39 12.44 -5.91 -1.10
CA PRO A 39 13.52 -6.07 -0.13
C PRO A 39 13.35 -5.24 1.16
N LEU A 40 12.33 -4.39 1.27
CA LEU A 40 12.02 -3.65 2.50
C LEU A 40 11.10 -4.44 3.45
N ALA A 41 10.37 -5.44 2.94
CA ALA A 41 9.48 -6.27 3.74
C ALA A 41 10.23 -6.94 4.89
N GLY A 42 9.63 -6.88 6.09
CA GLY A 42 10.18 -7.47 7.31
C GLY A 42 11.40 -6.78 7.92
N LYS A 43 12.02 -5.77 7.27
CA LYS A 43 13.23 -5.12 7.83
C LYS A 43 12.94 -4.17 8.99
N LEU A 44 11.79 -3.50 8.93
CA LEU A 44 11.36 -2.50 9.91
C LEU A 44 9.86 -2.70 10.17
N PRO A 45 9.38 -2.39 11.38
CA PRO A 45 7.96 -2.29 11.63
C PRO A 45 7.42 -1.06 10.89
N ILE A 46 6.62 -1.28 9.85
CA ILE A 46 6.14 -0.22 8.94
C ILE A 46 4.63 -0.10 9.02
N LEU A 47 4.14 1.13 9.18
CA LEU A 47 2.73 1.49 9.02
C LEU A 47 2.57 2.47 7.86
N SER A 48 1.86 2.08 6.82
CA SER A 48 1.48 2.99 5.73
C SER A 48 0.06 3.51 5.95
N LEU A 49 -0.06 4.84 6.02
CA LEU A 49 -1.35 5.55 6.11
C LEU A 49 -1.58 6.30 4.80
N ARG A 50 -2.43 5.76 3.93
CA ARG A 50 -2.61 6.25 2.56
C ARG A 50 -4.07 6.60 2.30
N THR A 51 -4.30 7.80 1.77
CA THR A 51 -5.49 8.11 0.97
C THR A 51 -5.17 7.81 -0.50
N ASN A 52 -6.03 7.08 -1.19
CA ASN A 52 -5.80 6.59 -2.55
C ASN A 52 -5.86 7.73 -3.57
N LYS A 53 -4.71 8.06 -4.17
CA LYS A 53 -4.57 9.13 -5.19
C LYS A 53 -3.73 8.69 -6.40
N ALA A 54 -3.57 7.38 -6.61
CA ALA A 54 -2.82 6.79 -7.71
C ALA A 54 -3.26 5.33 -7.98
N ASP A 55 -3.06 4.84 -9.20
CA ASP A 55 -3.52 3.52 -9.66
C ASP A 55 -2.91 2.33 -8.93
N VAL A 56 -1.71 2.49 -8.35
CA VAL A 56 -1.06 1.40 -7.60
C VAL A 56 -1.88 1.00 -6.37
N ILE A 57 -2.09 -0.30 -6.18
CA ILE A 57 -2.67 -0.88 -4.96
C ILE A 57 -2.11 -2.29 -4.75
N ALA A 58 -1.84 -2.64 -3.49
CA ALA A 58 -1.42 -3.98 -3.07
C ALA A 58 -1.92 -4.26 -1.64
N GLY A 59 -1.95 -5.52 -1.24
CA GLY A 59 -2.36 -5.96 0.10
C GLY A 59 -3.87 -6.02 0.33
N LEU A 60 -4.67 -6.05 -0.74
CA LEU A 60 -6.12 -6.25 -0.68
C LEU A 60 -6.51 -7.59 -1.31
N PRO A 61 -7.57 -8.26 -0.80
CA PRO A 61 -8.10 -9.46 -1.43
C PRO A 61 -8.46 -9.22 -2.89
N LYS A 62 -8.15 -10.19 -3.75
CA LYS A 62 -8.38 -10.11 -5.19
C LYS A 62 -9.84 -9.77 -5.50
N GLU A 63 -10.77 -10.43 -4.83
CA GLU A 63 -12.21 -10.28 -5.03
C GLU A 63 -12.69 -8.88 -4.66
N LEU A 64 -12.07 -8.25 -3.66
CA LEU A 64 -12.39 -6.87 -3.28
C LEU A 64 -11.92 -5.89 -4.36
N VAL A 65 -10.70 -6.08 -4.87
CA VAL A 65 -10.14 -5.23 -5.93
C VAL A 65 -11.01 -5.33 -7.19
N GLU A 66 -11.33 -6.54 -7.63
CA GLU A 66 -12.17 -6.78 -8.81
C GLU A 66 -13.60 -6.22 -8.64
N LYS A 67 -14.18 -6.35 -7.44
CA LYS A 67 -15.47 -5.73 -7.12
C LYS A 67 -15.41 -4.20 -7.24
N MET A 68 -14.40 -3.58 -6.65
CA MET A 68 -14.29 -2.11 -6.69
C MET A 68 -13.96 -1.57 -8.10
N ASP A 69 -13.35 -2.39 -8.95
CA ASP A 69 -13.05 -2.03 -10.33
C ASP A 69 -14.26 -2.11 -11.26
N SER A 70 -15.18 -3.03 -10.97
CA SER A 70 -16.38 -3.26 -11.76
C SER A 70 -17.58 -2.42 -11.30
N ASP A 71 -17.58 -1.93 -10.07
CA ASP A 71 -18.67 -1.15 -9.50
C ASP A 71 -18.58 0.35 -9.90
N ARG A 72 -19.69 0.88 -10.43
CA ARG A 72 -19.82 2.26 -10.88
C ARG A 72 -19.76 3.26 -9.72
N GLU A 73 -20.24 2.88 -8.54
CA GLU A 73 -20.22 3.74 -7.35
C GLU A 73 -18.80 3.95 -6.80
N THR A 74 -17.91 3.00 -7.08
CA THR A 74 -16.49 3.06 -6.73
C THR A 74 -15.62 3.56 -7.87
N ASN A 75 -16.19 4.19 -8.89
CA ASN A 75 -15.41 4.71 -10.01
C ASN A 75 -14.28 5.65 -9.54
N GLY A 76 -13.06 5.34 -9.99
CA GLY A 76 -11.85 6.05 -9.59
C GLY A 76 -11.44 5.86 -8.13
N TRP A 77 -11.87 4.80 -7.43
CA TRP A 77 -11.57 4.58 -6.00
C TRP A 77 -10.07 4.58 -5.67
N ARG A 78 -9.20 4.30 -6.66
CA ARG A 78 -7.74 4.37 -6.51
C ARG A 78 -7.17 5.79 -6.60
N THR A 79 -7.87 6.73 -7.23
CA THR A 79 -7.30 8.03 -7.63
C THR A 79 -8.08 9.24 -7.11
N ASN A 80 -9.37 9.07 -6.77
CA ASN A 80 -10.27 10.17 -6.42
C ASN A 80 -10.10 10.73 -4.99
N GLY A 81 -9.21 10.15 -4.17
CA GLY A 81 -8.93 10.63 -2.82
C GLY A 81 -10.03 10.37 -1.78
N ARG A 82 -11.09 9.62 -2.10
CA ARG A 82 -12.20 9.30 -1.19
C ARG A 82 -11.97 8.04 -0.37
N TRP A 83 -11.08 7.17 -0.84
CA TRP A 83 -10.77 5.88 -0.23
C TRP A 83 -9.36 5.89 0.36
N GLY A 84 -9.08 4.95 1.24
CA GLY A 84 -7.77 4.83 1.84
C GLY A 84 -7.49 3.43 2.37
N VAL A 85 -6.22 3.16 2.58
CA VAL A 85 -5.73 1.91 3.18
C VAL A 85 -4.79 2.23 4.32
N ILE A 86 -4.91 1.42 5.37
CA ILE A 86 -3.99 1.39 6.50
C ILE A 86 -3.38 0.00 6.49
N THR A 87 -2.07 -0.07 6.23
CA THR A 87 -1.36 -1.35 6.09
C THR A 87 -0.19 -1.37 7.04
N PHE A 88 -0.15 -2.39 7.90
CA PHE A 88 0.93 -2.62 8.84
C PHE A 88 1.72 -3.86 8.43
N ILE A 89 3.04 -3.75 8.44
CA ILE A 89 3.97 -4.86 8.24
C ILE A 89 4.87 -4.94 9.47
N PRO A 90 4.85 -6.05 10.22
CA PRO A 90 5.74 -6.22 11.35
C PRO A 90 7.18 -6.39 10.88
N LYS A 91 8.12 -6.14 11.78
CA LYS A 91 9.49 -6.62 11.60
C LYS A 91 9.48 -8.15 11.73
N ALA A 92 10.18 -8.84 10.83
CA ALA A 92 10.38 -10.28 10.88
C ALA A 92 11.37 -10.67 12.00
#